data_AF-A0A7X6HXX3-F1
#
_entry.id   AF-A0A7X6HXX3-F1
#
_cell.length_a   1.000
_cell.length_b   1.000
_cell.length_c   1.000
_cell.angle_alpha   90.00
_cell.angle_beta   90.00
_cell.angle_gamma   90.00
#
_symmetry.space_group_name_H-M   'P 1'
#
loop_
_entity.id
_entity.type
_entity.pdbx_description
1 polymer ?
#
loop_
_entity_poly.entity_id
_entity_poly.type
_entity_poly.pdbx_seq_one_letter_code
_entity_poly.pdbx_strand_id
1 'polypeptide(L)'
;MTKIDTRPVRLPDDKQQSANHALAQVRAYLDDHRTASQVTVTVEDGDGRESLALPREAVELLATLLAHLSAGRAVSVVPADAELTTQQAADMLNVSRPFLIGLLEAGEIEYRTVGSHRRITASSVLEYQRRDDHRRRAVADELTELGQEMGTI
;
A
#
# COMPACT_ATOMS: atom_id res chain seq x y z
N MET A 1 22.40 -7.72 3.03
CA MET A 1 21.27 -6.85 2.62
C MET A 1 20.15 -7.75 2.14
N THR A 2 19.04 -7.80 2.87
CA THR A 2 17.84 -8.54 2.46
C THR A 2 17.33 -7.92 1.16
N LYS A 3 17.28 -8.69 0.07
CA LYS A 3 16.59 -8.26 -1.14
C LYS A 3 15.11 -8.16 -0.78
N ILE A 4 14.61 -6.94 -0.59
CA ILE A 4 13.18 -6.71 -0.44
C ILE A 4 12.57 -7.04 -1.79
N ASP A 5 11.77 -8.10 -1.83
CA ASP A 5 11.04 -8.47 -3.03
C ASP A 5 9.81 -7.56 -3.16
N THR A 6 9.99 -6.42 -3.84
CA THR A 6 8.91 -5.46 -4.10
C THR A 6 8.07 -5.86 -5.32
N ARG A 7 8.19 -7.11 -5.82
CA ARG A 7 7.44 -7.54 -6.99
C ARG A 7 5.93 -7.42 -6.73
N PRO A 8 5.20 -6.65 -7.56
CA PRO A 8 3.77 -6.53 -7.41
C PRO A 8 3.11 -7.88 -7.71
N VAL A 9 2.29 -8.36 -6.80
CA VAL A 9 1.39 -9.50 -7.02
C VAL A 9 0.16 -8.98 -7.77
N ARG A 10 -0.16 -9.61 -8.90
CA ARG A 10 -1.37 -9.38 -9.67
C ARG A 10 -2.14 -10.69 -9.79
N LEU A 11 -3.44 -10.65 -9.53
CA LEU A 11 -4.30 -11.80 -9.79
C LEU A 11 -4.62 -11.90 -11.29
N PRO A 12 -4.61 -13.11 -11.85
CA PRO A 12 -5.27 -13.39 -13.12
C PRO A 12 -6.75 -12.94 -13.10
N ASP A 13 -7.28 -12.56 -14.26
CA ASP A 13 -8.63 -12.00 -14.38
C ASP A 13 -9.72 -12.98 -13.89
N ASP A 14 -9.53 -14.29 -14.13
CA ASP A 14 -10.41 -15.36 -13.65
C ASP A 14 -10.44 -15.49 -12.11
N LYS A 15 -9.44 -14.92 -11.41
CA LYS A 15 -9.34 -14.95 -9.95
C LYS A 15 -9.83 -13.67 -9.28
N GLN A 16 -10.08 -12.58 -10.02
CA GLN A 16 -10.55 -11.32 -9.44
C GLN A 16 -11.94 -11.46 -8.78
N GLN A 17 -12.84 -12.24 -9.38
CA GLN A 17 -14.16 -12.49 -8.80
C GLN A 17 -14.08 -13.28 -7.50
N SER A 18 -13.17 -14.27 -7.43
CA SER A 18 -12.89 -15.01 -6.20
C SER A 18 -12.34 -14.09 -5.10
N ALA A 19 -11.44 -13.16 -5.45
CA ALA A 19 -10.93 -12.17 -4.51
C ALA A 19 -12.02 -11.24 -3.98
N ASN A 20 -12.96 -10.79 -4.83
CA ASN A 20 -14.13 -10.01 -4.39
C ASN A 20 -15.02 -10.79 -3.43
N HIS A 21 -15.27 -12.08 -3.70
CA HIS A 21 -16.06 -12.92 -2.80
C HIS A 21 -15.37 -13.10 -1.45
N ALA A 22 -14.07 -13.44 -1.45
CA ALA A 22 -13.28 -13.56 -0.24
C ALA A 22 -13.24 -12.26 0.57
N LEU A 23 -13.11 -11.10 -0.11
CA LEU A 23 -13.17 -9.78 0.54
C LEU A 23 -14.48 -9.58 1.30
N ALA A 24 -15.61 -9.89 0.67
CA ALA A 24 -16.93 -9.72 1.28
C ALA A 24 -17.09 -10.61 2.53
N GLN A 25 -16.64 -11.86 2.45
CA GLN A 25 -16.66 -12.79 3.59
C GLN A 25 -15.77 -12.32 4.74
N VAL A 26 -14.53 -11.91 4.44
CA VAL A 26 -13.58 -11.43 5.45
C VAL A 26 -14.11 -10.17 6.14
N ARG A 27 -14.66 -9.21 5.39
CA ARG A 27 -15.24 -7.98 5.96
C ARG A 27 -16.42 -8.28 6.88
N ALA A 28 -17.38 -9.09 6.42
CA ALA A 28 -18.53 -9.49 7.23
C ALA A 28 -18.09 -10.15 8.55
N TYR A 29 -17.12 -11.07 8.48
CA TYR A 29 -16.60 -11.72 9.68
C TYR A 29 -15.96 -10.73 10.66
N LEU A 30 -15.09 -9.83 10.16
CA LEU A 30 -14.41 -8.82 11.00
C LEU A 30 -15.39 -7.83 11.65
N ASP A 31 -16.49 -7.51 10.96
CA ASP A 31 -17.55 -6.63 11.46
C ASP A 31 -18.42 -7.29 12.53
N ASP A 32 -18.72 -8.57 12.37
CA ASP A 32 -19.49 -9.35 13.35
C ASP A 32 -18.67 -9.70 14.60
N HIS A 33 -17.34 -9.79 14.47
CA HIS A 33 -16.44 -10.26 15.53
C HIS A 33 -15.44 -9.19 15.98
N ARG A 34 -15.91 -8.00 16.34
CA ARG A 34 -15.05 -6.82 16.64
C ARG A 34 -14.05 -7.03 17.79
N THR A 35 -14.37 -7.90 18.75
CA THR A 35 -13.55 -8.14 19.95
C THR A 35 -12.63 -9.35 19.81
N ALA A 36 -12.67 -10.07 18.70
CA ALA A 36 -11.81 -11.23 18.50
C ALA A 36 -10.36 -10.79 18.26
N SER A 37 -9.43 -11.32 19.05
CA SER A 37 -7.98 -11.08 18.91
C SER A 37 -7.33 -11.93 17.82
N GLN A 38 -7.99 -13.03 17.44
CA GLN A 38 -7.51 -13.96 16.41
C GLN A 38 -8.67 -14.45 15.53
N VAL A 39 -8.34 -14.79 14.30
CA VAL A 39 -9.24 -15.36 13.30
C VAL A 39 -8.69 -16.71 12.89
N THR A 40 -9.53 -17.75 12.92
CA THR A 40 -9.12 -19.08 12.44
C THR A 40 -9.49 -19.21 10.97
N VAL A 41 -8.50 -19.50 10.12
CA VAL A 41 -8.67 -19.80 8.70
C VAL A 41 -8.50 -21.29 8.50
N THR A 42 -9.49 -21.94 7.91
CA THR A 42 -9.40 -23.36 7.56
C THR A 42 -8.88 -23.50 6.14
N VAL A 43 -7.82 -24.29 5.96
CA VAL A 43 -7.28 -24.68 4.67
C VAL A 43 -7.73 -26.12 4.42
N GLU A 44 -8.31 -26.36 3.24
CA GLU A 44 -8.60 -27.71 2.77
C GLU A 44 -7.63 -28.05 1.65
N ASP A 45 -6.86 -29.12 1.83
CA ASP A 45 -6.06 -29.72 0.77
C ASP A 45 -6.39 -31.22 0.64
N GLY A 46 -5.72 -31.90 -0.29
CA GLY A 46 -5.94 -33.33 -0.54
C GLY A 46 -5.67 -34.24 0.66
N ASP A 47 -4.97 -33.75 1.69
CA ASP A 47 -4.57 -34.50 2.88
C ASP A 47 -5.46 -34.17 4.11
N GLY A 48 -6.36 -33.18 4.02
CA GLY A 48 -7.39 -32.93 5.01
C GLY A 48 -7.72 -31.47 5.24
N ARG A 49 -8.26 -31.19 6.44
CA ARG A 49 -8.56 -29.83 6.92
C ARG A 49 -7.53 -29.41 7.95
N GLU A 50 -6.78 -28.36 7.68
CA GLU A 50 -5.89 -27.71 8.63
C GLU A 50 -6.46 -26.36 9.07
N SER A 51 -6.28 -26.00 10.35
CA SER A 51 -6.73 -24.71 10.89
C SER A 51 -5.54 -23.84 11.27
N LEU A 52 -5.51 -22.63 10.72
CA LEU A 52 -4.47 -21.62 10.94
C LEU A 52 -5.04 -20.47 11.77
N ALA A 53 -4.48 -20.21 12.95
CA ALA A 53 -4.84 -19.05 13.75
C ALA A 53 -4.02 -17.83 13.32
N LEU A 54 -4.71 -16.79 12.83
CA LEU A 54 -4.09 -15.53 12.40
C LEU A 54 -4.44 -14.41 13.38
N PRO A 55 -3.51 -13.48 13.67
CA PRO A 55 -3.85 -12.23 14.36
C PRO A 55 -4.91 -11.45 13.59
N ARG A 56 -5.80 -10.77 14.31
CA ARG A 56 -6.85 -9.95 13.68
C ARG A 56 -6.26 -8.94 12.70
N GLU A 57 -5.19 -8.27 13.08
CA GLU A 57 -4.53 -7.21 12.31
C GLU A 57 -4.01 -7.75 10.96
N ALA A 58 -3.55 -9.00 10.93
CA ALA A 58 -3.12 -9.65 9.69
C ALA A 58 -4.31 -9.92 8.75
N VAL A 59 -5.49 -10.24 9.30
CA VAL A 59 -6.72 -10.44 8.52
C VAL A 59 -7.31 -9.11 8.04
N GLU A 60 -7.21 -8.05 8.83
CA GLU A 60 -7.56 -6.68 8.39
C GLU A 60 -6.66 -6.22 7.24
N LEU A 61 -5.35 -6.49 7.33
CA LEU A 61 -4.43 -6.26 6.22
C LEU A 61 -4.83 -7.09 5.00
N LEU A 62 -5.15 -8.39 5.17
CA LEU A 62 -5.61 -9.24 4.08
C LEU A 62 -6.87 -8.69 3.41
N ALA A 63 -7.83 -8.15 4.16
CA ALA A 63 -9.02 -7.49 3.60
C ALA A 63 -8.62 -6.30 2.71
N THR A 64 -7.65 -5.49 3.16
CA THR A 64 -7.11 -4.39 2.35
C THR A 64 -6.45 -4.90 1.07
N LEU A 65 -5.61 -5.94 1.16
CA LEU A 65 -4.96 -6.56 0.00
C LEU A 65 -5.99 -7.09 -1.01
N LEU A 66 -7.00 -7.83 -0.53
CA LEU A 66 -8.06 -8.40 -1.36
C LEU A 66 -8.83 -7.31 -2.11
N ALA A 67 -9.11 -6.16 -1.50
CA ALA A 67 -9.78 -5.04 -2.16
C ALA A 67 -8.97 -4.44 -3.32
N HIS A 68 -7.65 -4.38 -3.19
CA HIS A 68 -6.80 -3.94 -4.30
C HIS A 68 -6.73 -5.00 -5.41
N LEU A 69 -6.50 -6.26 -5.04
CA LEU A 69 -6.37 -7.36 -5.99
C LEU A 69 -7.66 -7.59 -6.77
N SER A 70 -8.81 -7.47 -6.12
CA SER A 70 -10.12 -7.65 -6.75
C SER A 70 -10.52 -6.50 -7.68
N ALA A 71 -9.88 -5.33 -7.54
CA ALA A 71 -9.97 -4.20 -8.46
C ALA A 71 -8.93 -4.27 -9.59
N GLY A 72 -8.22 -5.39 -9.76
CA GLY A 72 -7.17 -5.58 -10.78
C GLY A 72 -5.90 -4.78 -10.53
N ARG A 73 -5.75 -4.18 -9.33
CA ARG A 73 -4.58 -3.42 -8.92
C ARG A 73 -3.53 -4.38 -8.38
N ALA A 74 -2.30 -4.21 -8.84
CA ALA A 74 -1.20 -5.00 -8.31
C ALA A 74 -0.81 -4.49 -6.91
N VAL A 75 -0.37 -5.41 -6.03
CA VAL A 75 -0.06 -5.09 -4.63
C VAL A 75 1.32 -5.60 -4.26
N SER A 76 2.08 -4.81 -3.50
CA SER A 76 3.35 -5.20 -2.90
C SER A 76 3.32 -4.94 -1.40
N VAL A 77 3.97 -5.81 -0.61
CA VAL A 77 4.16 -5.61 0.83
C VAL A 77 5.61 -5.21 1.06
N VAL A 78 5.81 -4.02 1.63
CA VAL A 78 7.13 -3.47 1.95
C VAL A 78 7.16 -3.22 3.45
N PRO A 79 8.12 -3.80 4.20
CA PRO A 79 8.28 -3.49 5.61
C PRO A 79 8.54 -1.98 5.81
N ALA A 80 7.99 -1.40 6.86
CA ALA A 80 8.05 0.05 7.06
C ALA A 80 9.49 0.57 7.27
N ASP A 81 10.33 -0.24 7.92
CA ASP A 81 11.74 0.00 8.22
C ASP A 81 12.68 -0.41 7.07
N ALA A 82 12.12 -0.92 5.98
CA ALA A 82 12.91 -1.42 4.87
C ALA A 82 13.67 -0.29 4.18
N GLU A 83 14.96 -0.52 3.94
CA GLU A 83 15.82 0.47 3.27
C GLU A 83 15.78 0.32 1.76
N LEU A 84 15.43 1.42 1.11
CA LEU A 84 15.28 1.53 -0.32
C LEU A 84 16.48 2.25 -0.91
N THR A 85 16.86 1.81 -2.11
CA THR A 85 17.71 2.59 -3.01
C THR A 85 16.93 3.77 -3.58
N THR A 86 17.65 4.77 -4.11
CA THR A 86 17.01 5.89 -4.82
C THR A 86 16.19 5.44 -6.02
N GLN A 87 16.51 4.30 -6.64
CA GLN A 87 15.71 3.80 -7.74
C GLN A 87 14.38 3.24 -7.23
N GLN A 88 14.42 2.35 -6.23
CA GLN A 88 13.21 1.77 -5.63
C GLN A 88 12.26 2.83 -5.06
N ALA A 89 12.80 3.86 -4.38
CA ALA A 89 11.99 4.96 -3.88
C ALA A 89 11.36 5.80 -5.01
N ALA A 90 12.08 6.00 -6.12
CA ALA A 90 11.54 6.73 -7.27
C ALA A 90 10.43 5.93 -7.96
N ASP A 91 10.63 4.63 -8.11
CA ASP A 91 9.64 3.71 -8.67
C ASP A 91 8.37 3.67 -7.79
N MET A 92 8.52 3.67 -6.46
CA MET A 92 7.38 3.72 -5.53
C MET A 92 6.57 5.02 -5.63
N LEU A 93 7.23 6.16 -5.86
CA LEU A 93 6.56 7.45 -6.06
C LEU A 93 6.07 7.65 -7.50
N ASN A 94 6.38 6.73 -8.41
CA ASN A 94 6.12 6.85 -9.84
C ASN A 94 6.70 8.15 -10.45
N VAL A 95 7.94 8.46 -10.08
CA VAL A 95 8.69 9.65 -10.55
C VAL A 95 10.04 9.27 -11.11
N SER A 96 10.70 10.20 -11.80
CA SER A 96 12.07 9.98 -12.27
C SER A 96 13.06 9.99 -11.10
N ARG A 97 14.12 9.18 -11.19
CA ARG A 97 15.20 9.19 -10.19
C ARG A 97 15.84 10.58 -9.98
N PRO A 98 16.10 11.40 -11.02
CA PRO A 98 16.58 12.76 -10.82
C PRO A 98 15.62 13.63 -10.01
N PHE A 99 14.31 13.52 -10.24
CA PHE A 99 13.31 14.24 -9.45
C PHE A 99 13.35 13.84 -7.97
N LEU A 100 13.40 12.53 -7.69
CA LEU A 100 13.57 12.05 -6.32
C LEU A 100 14.83 12.62 -5.68
N ILE A 101 15.98 12.61 -6.39
CA ILE A 101 17.23 13.18 -5.86
C ILE A 101 17.05 14.64 -5.47
N GLY A 102 16.34 15.44 -6.28
CA GLY A 102 15.99 16.82 -5.94
C GLY A 102 15.20 16.93 -4.64
N LEU A 103 14.21 16.06 -4.41
CA LEU A 103 13.45 16.01 -3.16
C LEU A 103 14.34 15.70 -1.95
N LEU A 104 15.27 14.75 -2.10
CA LEU A 104 16.21 14.39 -1.03
C LEU A 104 17.14 15.57 -0.70
N GLU A 105 17.68 16.23 -1.72
CA GLU A 105 18.58 17.38 -1.55
C GLU A 105 17.86 18.62 -0.99
N ALA A 106 16.56 18.76 -1.27
CA ALA A 106 15.68 19.77 -0.68
C ALA A 106 15.25 19.46 0.77
N GLY A 107 15.55 18.26 1.28
CA GLY A 107 15.13 17.83 2.62
C GLY A 107 13.64 17.46 2.72
N GLU A 108 12.95 17.32 1.59
CA GLU A 108 11.54 16.92 1.56
C GLU A 108 11.35 15.46 1.98
N ILE A 109 12.35 14.61 1.72
CA ILE A 109 12.35 13.20 2.12
C ILE A 109 13.63 12.92 2.91
N GLU A 110 13.47 12.39 4.13
CA GLU A 110 14.61 11.98 4.95
C GLU A 110 15.38 10.82 4.31
N TYR A 111 16.70 10.89 4.38
CA TYR A 111 17.58 9.83 3.92
C TYR A 111 18.88 9.84 4.71
N ARG A 112 19.61 8.73 4.62
CA ARG A 112 20.97 8.62 5.14
C ARG A 112 21.93 8.14 4.07
N THR A 113 23.22 8.30 4.31
CA THR A 113 24.28 7.80 3.44
C THR A 113 24.94 6.56 4.03
N VAL A 114 25.20 5.56 3.18
CA VAL A 114 25.99 4.37 3.49
C VAL A 114 27.11 4.29 2.47
N GLY A 115 28.31 4.70 2.89
CA GLY A 115 29.39 5.02 1.97
C GLY A 115 28.92 6.10 0.98
N SER A 116 29.08 5.83 -0.33
CA SER A 116 28.69 6.76 -1.39
C SER A 116 27.21 6.68 -1.81
N HIS A 117 26.42 5.81 -1.20
CA HIS A 117 25.04 5.57 -1.64
C HIS A 117 24.01 6.10 -0.63
N ARG A 118 22.95 6.73 -1.15
CA ARG A 118 21.79 7.14 -0.37
C ARG A 118 20.89 5.93 -0.03
N ARG A 119 20.31 5.94 1.16
CA ARG A 119 19.34 4.96 1.67
C ARG A 119 18.16 5.70 2.26
N ILE A 120 16.97 5.27 1.89
CA ILE A 120 15.70 5.94 2.19
C ILE A 120 14.80 4.88 2.80
N THR A 121 14.22 5.12 3.96
CA THR A 121 13.27 4.16 4.53
C THR A 121 11.95 4.23 3.77
N ALA A 122 11.26 3.09 3.65
CA ALA A 122 9.92 3.06 3.04
C ALA A 122 8.95 4.01 3.76
N SER A 123 9.07 4.15 5.08
CA SER A 123 8.29 5.10 5.88
C SER A 123 8.45 6.55 5.42
N SER A 124 9.67 7.04 5.19
CA SER A 124 9.92 8.42 4.74
C SER A 124 9.35 8.68 3.35
N VAL A 125 9.41 7.68 2.45
CA VAL A 125 8.80 7.78 1.11
C VAL A 125 7.27 7.89 1.21
N LEU A 126 6.64 7.03 2.01
CA LEU A 126 5.19 7.01 2.19
C LEU A 126 4.68 8.27 2.91
N GLU A 127 5.44 8.82 3.84
CA GLU A 127 5.11 10.08 4.50
C GLU A 127 5.09 11.24 3.51
N TYR A 128 6.12 11.35 2.67
CA TYR A 128 6.15 12.34 1.61
C TYR A 128 4.95 12.22 0.67
N GLN A 129 4.64 10.99 0.21
CA GLN A 129 3.51 10.74 -0.67
C GLN A 129 2.19 11.21 -0.04
N ARG A 130 1.95 10.90 1.24
CA ARG A 130 0.75 11.36 1.96
C ARG A 130 0.64 12.88 2.04
N ARG A 131 1.75 13.58 2.35
CA ARG A 131 1.77 15.05 2.38
C ARG A 131 1.50 15.64 1.00
N ASP A 132 2.09 15.07 -0.04
CA ASP A 132 1.90 15.55 -1.42
C ASP A 132 0.47 15.33 -1.91
N ASP A 133 -0.12 14.16 -1.66
CA ASP A 133 -1.52 13.88 -1.97
C ASP A 133 -2.47 14.85 -1.26
N HIS A 134 -2.21 15.17 0.00
CA HIS A 134 -3.00 16.16 0.75
C HIS A 134 -2.89 17.55 0.12
N ARG A 135 -1.68 17.98 -0.26
CA ARG A 135 -1.44 19.26 -0.94
C ARG A 135 -2.19 19.34 -2.27
N ARG A 136 -2.15 18.26 -3.06
CA ARG A 136 -2.86 18.18 -4.35
C ARG A 136 -4.38 18.27 -4.19
N ARG A 137 -4.95 17.59 -3.18
CA ARG A 137 -6.39 17.67 -2.89
C ARG A 137 -6.81 19.08 -2.51
N ALA A 138 -6.06 19.73 -1.60
CA ALA A 138 -6.36 21.10 -1.19
C ALA A 138 -6.39 22.09 -2.37
N VAL A 139 -5.44 21.98 -3.31
CA VAL A 139 -5.43 22.82 -4.52
C VAL A 139 -6.62 22.51 -5.44
N ALA A 140 -6.98 21.24 -5.59
CA ALA A 140 -8.14 20.85 -6.41
C ALA A 140 -9.46 21.35 -5.80
N ASP A 141 -9.59 21.31 -4.47
CA ASP A 141 -10.74 21.85 -3.75
C ASP A 141 -10.83 23.38 -3.95
N GLU A 142 -9.70 24.11 -3.82
CA GLU A 142 -9.63 25.56 -4.07
C GLU A 142 -10.02 25.92 -5.52
N LEU A 143 -9.54 25.17 -6.52
CA LEU A 143 -9.93 25.36 -7.92
C LEU A 143 -11.43 25.09 -8.16
N THR A 144 -12.01 24.12 -7.44
CA THR A 144 -13.44 23.79 -7.55
C THR A 144 -14.29 24.89 -6.91
N GLU A 145 -13.88 25.39 -5.74
CA GLU A 145 -14.54 26.48 -5.03
C GLU A 145 -14.52 27.78 -5.86
N LEU A 146 -13.37 28.12 -6.46
CA LEU A 146 -13.25 29.26 -7.38
C LEU A 146 -14.13 29.09 -8.63
N GLY A 147 -14.24 27.87 -9.18
CA GLY A 147 -15.10 27.58 -10.33
C GLY A 147 -16.60 27.73 -10.03
N GLN A 148 -17.02 27.39 -8.81
CA GLN A 148 -18.40 27.58 -8.32
C GLN A 148 -18.70 29.06 -8.05
N GLU A 149 -17.74 29.80 -7.49
CA GLU A 149 -17.89 31.24 -7.24
C GLU A 149 -17.96 32.06 -8.53
N MET A 150 -17.27 31.60 -9.59
CA MET A 150 -17.31 32.18 -10.93
C MET A 150 -18.42 31.60 -11.83
N GLY A 151 -19.29 30.73 -11.31
CA GLY A 151 -20.48 30.20 -12.01
C GLY A 151 -20.18 29.42 -13.30
N THR A 152 -18.99 28.83 -13.42
CA THR A 152 -18.55 28.16 -14.66
C THR A 152 -18.74 26.64 -14.61
N ILE A 153 -19.18 26.09 -13.47
CA ILE A 153 -19.57 24.68 -13.28
C ILE A 153 -20.74 24.61 -12.30
#